data_AF-A0A524F844-F1
#
_entry.id   AF-A0A524F844-F1
#
_cell.length_a   1.000
_cell.length_b   1.000
_cell.length_c   1.000
_cell.angle_alpha   90.00
_cell.angle_beta   90.00
_cell.angle_gamma   90.00
#
_symmetry.space_group_name_H-M   'P 1'
#
loop_
_entity.id
_entity.type
_entity.pdbx_description
1 polymer ?
#
loop_
_entity_poly.entity_id
_entity_poly.type
_entity_poly.pdbx_seq_one_letter_code
_entity_poly.pdbx_strand_id
1 'polypeptide(L)' 'MHANEFGAPYGNICYIENLLTWLVNNFKDNGGITYLNETISKIIKHRDYIEIINNKGESYTTKLLVLATGF' A
#
# COMPACT_ATOMS: atom_id res chain seq x y z
N MET A 1 27.94 -7.33 35.29
CA MET A 1 27.05 -6.58 34.39
C MET A 1 25.64 -6.97 34.73
N HIS A 2 24.88 -6.05 35.34
CA HIS A 2 23.53 -6.33 35.84
C HIS A 2 22.51 -6.03 34.74
N ALA A 3 21.52 -6.92 34.58
CA ALA A 3 20.42 -6.82 33.60
C ALA A 3 19.53 -5.56 33.74
N ASN A 4 19.82 -4.67 34.69
CA ASN A 4 19.08 -3.43 34.96
C ASN A 4 19.52 -2.25 34.08
N GLU A 5 20.54 -2.42 33.23
CA GLU A 5 21.06 -1.36 32.33
C GLU A 5 20.30 -1.26 31.00
N PHE A 6 19.42 -2.20 30.70
CA PHE A 6 18.54 -2.16 29.53
C PHE A 6 17.11 -2.00 30.04
N GLY A 7 16.53 -0.80 29.90
CA GLY A 7 15.14 -0.54 30.26
C GLY A 7 14.17 -1.54 29.63
N ALA A 8 12.91 -1.55 30.09
CA ALA A 8 11.87 -2.48 29.64
C ALA A 8 11.88 -2.62 28.10
N PRO A 9 11.75 -3.83 27.53
CA PRO A 9 11.80 -4.03 26.10
C PRO A 9 10.74 -3.15 25.43
N TYR A 10 11.19 -2.13 24.70
CA TYR A 10 10.34 -1.21 23.95
C TYR A 10 9.92 -1.89 22.65
N GLY A 11 8.91 -2.75 22.72
CA GLY A 11 8.33 -3.39 21.56
C GLY A 11 7.09 -4.18 21.94
N ASN A 12 5.95 -3.82 21.33
CA ASN A 12 4.77 -4.68 21.35
C ASN A 12 4.88 -5.66 20.18
N ILE A 13 4.44 -6.90 20.40
CA ILE A 13 4.25 -7.85 19.31
C ILE A 13 3.17 -7.28 18.39
N CYS A 14 3.51 -7.11 17.11
CA CYS A 14 2.56 -6.66 16.09
C CYS A 14 2.21 -7.83 15.17
N TYR A 15 0.93 -8.18 15.14
CA TYR A 15 0.39 -9.12 14.17
C TYR A 15 0.17 -8.36 12.86
N ILE A 16 1.12 -8.48 11.93
CA ILE A 16 1.16 -7.69 10.68
C ILE A 16 -0.12 -7.80 9.86
N GLU A 17 -0.72 -8.99 9.79
CA GLU A 17 -1.98 -9.20 9.08
C GLU A 17 -3.09 -8.29 9.63
N ASN A 18 -3.24 -8.23 10.96
CA ASN A 18 -4.24 -7.37 11.62
C ASN A 18 -3.97 -5.89 11.34
N LEU A 19 -2.70 -5.48 11.37
CA LEU A 19 -2.30 -4.11 11.08
C LEU A 19 -2.62 -3.74 9.62
N LEU A 20 -2.28 -4.59 8.66
CA LEU A 20 -2.54 -4.35 7.24
C LEU A 20 -4.05 -4.31 6.96
N THR A 21 -4.83 -5.21 7.53
CA THR A 21 -6.30 -5.17 7.43
C THR A 21 -6.85 -3.86 7.98
N TRP A 22 -6.38 -3.42 9.16
CA TRP A 22 -6.80 -2.15 9.74
C TRP A 22 -6.45 -0.96 8.84
N LEU A 23 -5.24 -0.90 8.29
CA LEU A 23 -4.81 0.16 7.38
C LEU A 23 -5.65 0.22 6.11
N VAL A 24 -5.92 -0.93 5.48
CA VAL A 24 -6.74 -1.00 4.27
C VAL A 24 -8.18 -0.57 4.54
N ASN A 25 -8.76 -0.98 5.66
CA ASN A 25 -10.12 -0.58 6.04
C ASN A 25 -10.17 0.93 6.33
N ASN A 26 -9.22 1.46 7.10
CA ASN A 26 -9.15 2.90 7.36
C ASN A 26 -9.00 3.70 6.04
N PHE A 27 -8.23 3.21 5.07
CA PHE A 27 -8.14 3.84 3.74
C PHE A 27 -9.50 3.88 3.03
N LYS A 28 -10.26 2.78 3.07
CA LYS A 28 -11.61 2.71 2.47
C LYS A 28 -12.61 3.61 3.19
N ASP A 29 -12.56 3.66 4.52
CA ASP A 29 -13.44 4.51 5.33
C ASP A 29 -13.21 6.00 5.03
N ASN A 30 -12.02 6.37 4.57
CA ASN A 30 -11.68 7.72 4.10
C ASN A 30 -11.95 7.93 2.59
N GLY A 31 -12.75 7.07 1.96
CA GLY A 31 -13.15 7.18 0.55
C GLY A 31 -12.16 6.57 -0.45
N GLY A 32 -11.12 5.89 0.02
CA GLY A 32 -10.19 5.17 -0.82
C GLY A 32 -10.84 3.95 -1.49
N ILE A 33 -10.43 3.65 -2.72
CA ILE A 33 -10.89 2.47 -3.45
C ILE A 33 -9.72 1.53 -3.65
N THR A 34 -9.95 0.24 -3.42
CA THR A 34 -8.94 -0.82 -3.65
C THR A 34 -9.46 -1.82 -4.66
N TYR A 35 -8.67 -2.10 -5.68
CA TYR A 35 -8.91 -3.19 -6.62
C TYR A 35 -7.96 -4.33 -6.30
N LEU A 36 -8.51 -5.53 -6.07
CA LEU A 36 -7.77 -6.73 -5.72
C LEU A 36 -7.87 -7.75 -6.86
N ASN A 37 -6.96 -8.73 -6.88
CA ASN A 37 -6.85 -9.74 -7.94
C ASN A 37 -6.63 -9.12 -9.33
N GLU A 38 -5.83 -8.06 -9.36
CA GLU A 38 -5.45 -7.32 -10.56
C GLU A 38 -3.96 -7.06 -10.53
N THR A 39 -3.35 -7.13 -11.72
CA THR A 39 -1.95 -6.79 -11.91
C THR A 39 -1.86 -5.70 -12.95
N ILE A 40 -1.02 -4.69 -12.70
CA ILE A 40 -0.77 -3.63 -13.68
C ILE A 40 0.07 -4.20 -14.82
N SER A 41 -0.45 -4.11 -16.04
CA SER A 41 0.17 -4.65 -17.25
C SER A 41 0.95 -3.58 -18.01
N LYS A 42 0.50 -2.33 -17.96
CA LYS A 42 1.11 -1.22 -18.69
C LYS A 42 0.89 0.11 -17.98
N ILE A 43 1.92 0.97 -18.01
CA ILE A 43 1.86 2.36 -17.57
C ILE A 43 2.28 3.24 -18.74
N ILE A 44 1.46 4.24 -19.08
CA ILE A 44 1.70 5.18 -20.18
C ILE A 44 1.73 6.59 -19.60
N LYS A 45 2.83 7.31 -19.83
CA LYS A 45 2.95 8.71 -19.41
C LYS A 45 2.49 9.61 -20.55
N HIS A 46 1.46 10.40 -20.30
CA HIS A 46 1.03 11.48 -21.16
C HIS A 46 1.59 12.81 -20.65
N ARG A 47 1.34 13.91 -21.37
CA ARG A 47 1.84 15.24 -20.99
C ARG A 47 1.29 15.70 -19.64
N ASP A 48 -0.01 15.49 -19.41
CA ASP A 48 -0.75 16.06 -18.27
C ASP A 48 -1.26 15.01 -17.27
N TYR A 49 -1.14 13.73 -17.60
CA TYR A 49 -1.61 12.62 -16.77
C TYR A 49 -0.83 11.33 -17.04
N ILE A 50 -1.10 10.32 -16.21
CA ILE A 50 -0.58 8.96 -16.31
C ILE A 50 -1.79 8.05 -16.53
N GLU A 51 -1.66 7.16 -17.50
CA GLU A 51 -2.63 6.10 -17.76
C GLU A 51 -2.07 4.76 -17.29
N ILE A 52 -2.90 3.97 -16.62
CA ILE A 52 -2.55 2.70 -15.99
C ILE A 52 -3.54 1.67 -16.50
N ILE A 53 -3.02 0.60 -17.11
CA ILE A 53 -3.83 -0.48 -17.67
C ILE A 53 -3.56 -1.75 -16.88
N ASN A 54 -4.62 -2.42 -16.41
CA ASN A 54 -4.49 -3.70 -15.70
C ASN A 54 -4.50 -4.90 -16.67
N ASN A 55 -4.34 -6.10 -16.13
CA ASN A 55 -4.38 -7.36 -16.88
C ASN A 55 -5.80 -7.76 -17.35
N LYS A 56 -6.84 -7.05 -16.91
CA LYS A 56 -8.22 -7.23 -17.36
C LYS A 56 -8.58 -6.30 -18.54
N GLY A 57 -7.67 -5.41 -18.93
CA GLY A 57 -7.88 -4.42 -20.00
C GLY A 57 -8.59 -3.14 -19.54
N GLU A 58 -8.81 -2.95 -18.24
CA GLU A 58 -9.36 -1.71 -17.69
C GLU A 58 -8.27 -0.64 -17.65
N SER A 59 -8.68 0.62 -17.92
CA SER A 59 -7.79 1.78 -17.94
C SER A 59 -8.19 2.79 -16.89
N TYR A 60 -7.20 3.26 -16.14
CA TYR A 60 -7.31 4.24 -15.07
C TYR A 60 -6.40 5.44 -15.38
N THR A 61 -6.83 6.65 -15.06
CA THR A 61 -6.01 7.85 -15.24
C THR A 61 -5.76 8.55 -13.91
N THR A 62 -4.54 9.05 -13.73
CA THR A 62 -4.14 9.79 -12.52
C THR A 62 -3.14 10.89 -12.86
N LYS A 63 -3.09 11.93 -12.01
CA LYS A 63 -2.03 12.95 -12.07
C LYS A 63 -0.77 12.54 -11.29
N LEU A 64 -0.92 11.65 -10.30
CA LEU A 64 0.16 11.17 -9.45
C LEU A 64 0.06 9.65 -9.29
N LEU A 65 1.17 8.96 -9.56
CA LEU A 65 1.29 7.52 -9.38
C LEU A 65 2.37 7.24 -8.34
N VAL A 66 2.01 6.47 -7.31
CA VAL A 66 2.94 5.96 -6.31
C VAL A 66 3.16 4.47 -6.57
N LEU A 67 4.41 4.08 -6.77
CA LEU A 67 4.80 2.68 -6.93
C LEU A 67 5.27 2.13 -5.58
N ALA A 68 4.42 1.33 -4.94
CA ALA A 68 4.70 0.66 -3.67
C ALA A 68 4.60 -0.87 -3.83
N THR A 69 5.25 -1.40 -4.88
CA THR A 69 5.10 -2.80 -5.31
C THR A 69 5.89 -3.81 -4.51
N GLY A 70 6.76 -3.37 -3.59
CA GLY A 70 7.75 -4.25 -2.96
C GLY A 70 8.81 -4.72 -3.97
N PHE A 71 9.59 -5.71 -3.53
CA PHE A 71 10.60 -6.42 -4.34
C PHE A 71 10.05 -7.72 -4.90
#